data_AF-A0A1Q8VF74-F1
#
_entry.id   AF-A0A1Q8VF74-F1
#
_cell.length_a   1.000
_cell.length_b   1.000
_cell.length_c   1.000
_cell.angle_alpha   90.00
_cell.angle_beta   90.00
_cell.angle_gamma   90.00
#
_symmetry.space_group_name_H-M   'P 1'
#
loop_
_entity.id
_entity.type
_entity.pdbx_description
1 polymer ?
#
loop_
_entity_poly.entity_id
_entity_poly.type
_entity_poly.pdbx_seq_one_letter_code
_entity_poly.pdbx_strand_id
1 'polypeptide(L)'
;MSDLLARGPVVLDGAMGTELDARGIDTRNALWSARALTTAPDVVREVHSDYLDAGARVITTNTYQATLPALIRSGEDTAGAREIIAAGARLAKEAARQFGKEHPEEPVLVAGGLGPYGAYLADGSEYTGAYSIDIPEGPRLREVHLPRIEVLAGE
;
A
#
# COMPACT_ATOMS: atom_id res chain seq x y z
N MET A 1 12.46 -9.11 -11.03
CA MET A 1 12.24 -10.16 -10.00
C MET A 1 13.17 -11.35 -10.21
N SER A 2 13.20 -11.98 -11.40
CA SER A 2 14.11 -13.11 -11.67
C SER A 2 15.58 -12.82 -11.36
N ASP A 3 16.07 -11.62 -11.70
CA ASP A 3 17.46 -11.23 -11.42
C ASP A 3 17.75 -11.07 -9.92
N LEU A 4 16.79 -10.54 -9.16
CA LEU A 4 16.90 -10.42 -7.70
C LEU A 4 16.92 -11.81 -7.04
N LEU A 5 16.01 -12.70 -7.46
CA LEU A 5 15.94 -14.08 -6.95
C LEU A 5 17.18 -14.90 -7.31
N ALA A 6 17.83 -14.61 -8.44
CA ALA A 6 19.09 -15.26 -8.83
C ALA A 6 20.26 -14.90 -7.90
N ARG A 7 20.19 -13.76 -7.19
CA ARG A 7 21.22 -13.31 -6.23
C ARG A 7 21.04 -13.89 -4.84
N GLY A 8 19.94 -14.59 -4.57
CA GLY A 8 19.62 -15.20 -3.27
C GLY A 8 18.22 -14.82 -2.76
N PRO A 9 17.96 -15.00 -1.45
CA PRO A 9 16.71 -14.59 -0.83
C PRO A 9 16.46 -13.08 -1.03
N VAL A 10 15.22 -12.73 -1.36
CA VAL A 10 14.78 -11.33 -1.53
C VAL A 10 13.99 -10.93 -0.30
N VAL A 11 14.46 -9.90 0.39
CA VAL A 11 13.83 -9.38 1.61
C VAL A 11 12.73 -8.38 1.23
N LEU A 12 11.54 -8.61 1.77
CA LEU A 12 10.40 -7.70 1.71
C LEU A 12 10.46 -6.70 2.88
N ASP A 13 9.72 -5.61 2.78
CA ASP A 13 9.52 -4.69 3.89
C ASP A 13 8.61 -5.26 4.99
N GLY A 14 8.48 -4.48 6.07
CA GLY A 14 7.66 -4.81 7.24
C GLY A 14 6.39 -3.98 7.34
N ALA A 15 5.84 -3.91 8.55
CA ALA A 15 4.58 -3.22 8.81
C ALA A 15 4.73 -1.68 8.70
N MET A 16 3.97 -1.07 7.78
CA MET A 16 3.84 0.39 7.67
C MET A 16 3.08 0.99 8.88
N GLY A 17 1.98 0.37 9.31
CA GLY A 17 1.15 0.90 10.39
C GLY A 17 1.86 1.02 11.73
N THR A 18 2.68 0.02 12.09
CA THR A 18 3.48 0.01 13.33
C THR A 18 4.51 1.15 13.35
N GLU A 19 5.20 1.34 12.23
CA GLU A 19 6.20 2.40 12.08
C GLU A 19 5.56 3.81 12.12
N LEU A 20 4.40 3.98 11.48
CA LEU A 20 3.63 5.22 11.55
C LEU A 20 3.17 5.54 12.99
N ASP A 21 2.66 4.55 13.72
CA ASP A 21 2.22 4.71 15.11
C ASP A 21 3.41 5.09 16.02
N ALA A 22 4.58 4.45 15.83
CA ALA A 22 5.81 4.79 16.55
C ALA A 22 6.29 6.23 16.30
N ARG A 23 5.93 6.83 15.16
CA ARG A 23 6.20 8.24 14.80
C ARG A 23 5.05 9.18 15.18
N GLY A 24 4.06 8.71 15.95
CA GLY A 24 2.94 9.51 16.45
C GLY A 24 1.82 9.75 15.45
N ILE A 25 1.79 9.02 14.33
CA ILE A 25 0.71 9.09 13.35
C ILE A 25 -0.42 8.16 13.78
N ASP A 26 -1.60 8.73 14.02
CA ASP A 26 -2.76 7.95 14.46
C ASP A 26 -3.29 7.05 13.33
N THR A 27 -3.08 5.74 13.50
CA THR A 27 -3.53 4.66 12.60
C THR A 27 -4.80 3.98 13.10
N ARG A 28 -5.41 4.41 14.21
CA ARG A 28 -6.61 3.78 14.80
C ARG A 28 -7.90 4.40 14.26
N ASN A 29 -8.01 4.49 12.95
CA ASN A 29 -9.14 5.09 12.25
C ASN A 29 -9.67 4.13 11.15
N ALA A 30 -10.77 4.43 10.47
CA ALA A 30 -11.36 3.50 9.48
C ALA A 30 -10.49 3.25 8.23
N LEU A 31 -9.49 4.10 7.96
CA LEU A 31 -8.54 3.98 6.84
C LEU A 31 -7.15 3.50 7.26
N TRP A 32 -6.97 3.17 8.54
CA TRP A 32 -5.70 2.83 9.19
C TRP A 32 -4.55 3.76 8.76
N SER A 33 -3.53 3.20 8.10
CA SER A 33 -2.35 3.88 7.60
C SER A 33 -2.59 4.66 6.30
N ALA A 34 -3.66 4.37 5.55
CA ALA A 34 -3.91 5.05 4.26
C ALA A 34 -4.19 6.55 4.43
N ARG A 35 -4.70 6.98 5.60
CA ARG A 35 -4.84 8.41 5.92
C ARG A 35 -3.49 9.15 5.93
N ALA A 36 -2.39 8.46 6.24
CA ALA A 36 -1.06 9.07 6.25
C ALA A 36 -0.58 9.48 4.85
N LEU A 37 -1.16 8.91 3.79
CA LEU A 37 -0.84 9.28 2.41
C LEU A 37 -1.09 10.76 2.10
N THR A 38 -2.05 11.38 2.80
CA THR A 38 -2.36 12.81 2.66
C THR A 38 -1.92 13.62 3.86
N THR A 39 -2.07 13.07 5.07
CA THR A 39 -1.82 13.81 6.32
C THR A 39 -0.35 13.82 6.74
N ALA A 40 0.43 12.82 6.34
CA ALA A 40 1.83 12.67 6.71
C ALA A 40 2.67 11.97 5.60
N PRO A 41 2.63 12.45 4.34
CA PRO A 41 3.29 11.78 3.21
C PRO A 41 4.81 11.66 3.39
N ASP A 42 5.44 12.64 4.04
CA ASP A 42 6.88 12.59 4.33
C ASP A 42 7.23 11.44 5.27
N VAL A 43 6.40 11.19 6.29
CA VAL A 43 6.60 10.09 7.24
C VAL A 43 6.43 8.74 6.55
N VAL A 44 5.47 8.61 5.62
CA VAL A 44 5.31 7.39 4.81
C VAL A 44 6.56 7.14 3.95
N ARG A 45 7.11 8.18 3.33
CA ARG A 45 8.33 8.08 2.53
C ARG A 45 9.55 7.72 3.38
N GLU A 46 9.67 8.30 4.58
CA GLU A 46 10.71 7.94 5.56
C GLU A 46 10.64 6.47 5.95
N VAL A 47 9.44 5.94 6.26
CA VAL A 47 9.28 4.51 6.58
C VAL A 47 9.71 3.61 5.42
N HIS A 48 9.40 3.99 4.17
CA HIS A 48 9.92 3.25 3.01
C HIS A 48 11.45 3.29 2.95
N SER A 49 12.07 4.46 3.13
CA SER A 49 13.53 4.59 3.16
C SER A 49 14.15 3.73 4.28
N ASP A 50 13.59 3.76 5.48
CA ASP A 50 14.08 2.99 6.62
C ASP A 50 14.09 1.47 6.33
N TYR A 51 13.06 0.96 5.65
CA TYR A 51 13.04 -0.45 5.23
C TYR A 51 14.09 -0.76 4.15
N LEU A 52 14.34 0.16 3.21
CA LEU A 52 15.38 0.00 2.19
C LEU A 52 16.77 -0.02 2.83
N ASP A 53 17.03 0.88 3.77
CA ASP A 53 18.28 0.97 4.53
C ASP A 53 18.49 -0.27 5.42
N ALA A 54 17.40 -0.84 5.95
CA ALA A 54 17.42 -2.10 6.69
C ALA A 54 17.61 -3.34 5.81
N GLY A 55 17.62 -3.20 4.48
CA GLY A 55 17.94 -4.27 3.53
C GLY A 55 16.76 -4.81 2.72
N ALA A 56 15.55 -4.22 2.81
CA ALA A 56 14.43 -4.63 1.98
C ALA A 56 14.66 -4.29 0.51
N ARG A 57 14.48 -5.25 -0.40
CA ARG A 57 14.61 -5.04 -1.86
C ARG A 57 13.27 -5.08 -2.58
N VAL A 58 12.18 -5.27 -1.82
CA VAL A 58 10.80 -5.09 -2.27
C VAL A 58 10.06 -4.32 -1.19
N ILE A 59 9.57 -3.14 -1.52
CA ILE A 59 8.70 -2.35 -0.64
C ILE A 59 7.26 -2.40 -1.16
N THR A 60 6.29 -2.41 -0.24
CA THR A 60 4.87 -2.46 -0.54
C THR A 60 4.24 -1.08 -0.40
N THR A 61 3.44 -0.65 -1.36
CA THR A 61 2.74 0.65 -1.26
C THR A 61 1.80 0.63 -0.06
N ASN A 62 1.65 1.78 0.62
CA ASN A 62 0.73 1.94 1.76
C ASN A 62 -0.75 2.00 1.33
N THR A 63 -1.22 1.01 0.55
CA THR A 63 -2.52 0.99 -0.12
C THR A 63 -3.37 -0.24 0.22
N TYR A 64 -2.97 -1.02 1.22
CA TYR A 64 -3.66 -2.25 1.65
C TYR A 64 -5.17 -2.04 1.86
N GLN A 65 -5.57 -0.91 2.46
CA GLN A 65 -6.97 -0.54 2.67
C GLN A 65 -7.48 0.64 1.82
N ALA A 66 -6.62 1.25 1.01
CA ALA A 66 -6.98 2.39 0.17
C ALA A 66 -7.85 1.98 -1.02
N THR A 67 -9.06 1.47 -0.78
CA THR A 67 -10.01 1.15 -1.85
C THR A 67 -10.85 2.38 -2.18
N LEU A 68 -11.19 2.53 -3.47
CA LEU A 68 -11.99 3.67 -3.93
C LEU A 68 -13.30 3.83 -3.12
N PRO A 69 -14.09 2.76 -2.85
CA PRO A 69 -15.32 2.92 -2.09
C PRO A 69 -15.09 3.22 -0.60
N ALA A 70 -13.99 2.76 0.01
CA ALA A 70 -13.67 3.10 1.41
C ALA A 70 -13.30 4.58 1.56
N LEU A 71 -12.49 5.10 0.64
CA LEU A 71 -12.09 6.52 0.62
C LEU A 71 -13.28 7.45 0.34
N ILE A 72 -14.20 7.05 -0.56
CA ILE A 72 -15.44 7.80 -0.77
C ILE A 72 -16.30 7.81 0.50
N ARG A 73 -16.41 6.68 1.21
CA ARG A 73 -17.13 6.63 2.50
C ARG A 73 -16.50 7.49 3.59
N SER A 74 -15.19 7.75 3.52
CA SER A 74 -14.51 8.64 4.47
C SER A 74 -14.66 10.13 4.12
N GLY A 75 -15.35 10.47 3.03
CA GLY A 75 -15.64 11.85 2.64
C GLY A 75 -14.86 12.38 1.44
N GLU A 76 -14.04 11.54 0.79
CA GLU A 76 -13.35 11.93 -0.44
C GLU A 76 -14.31 11.89 -1.64
N ASP A 77 -14.08 12.76 -2.63
CA ASP A 77 -14.68 12.57 -3.94
C ASP A 77 -13.92 11.49 -4.74
N THR A 78 -14.47 11.08 -5.88
CA THR A 78 -13.87 10.03 -6.72
C THR A 78 -12.45 10.40 -7.20
N ALA A 79 -12.18 11.67 -7.47
CA ALA A 79 -10.88 12.12 -7.95
C ALA A 79 -9.85 12.13 -6.82
N GLY A 80 -10.22 12.69 -5.66
CA GLY A 80 -9.41 12.70 -4.45
C GLY A 80 -9.07 11.28 -3.99
N ALA A 81 -10.04 10.38 -3.96
CA ALA A 81 -9.80 8.98 -3.60
C ALA A 81 -8.84 8.27 -4.56
N ARG A 82 -8.92 8.52 -5.87
CA ARG A 82 -7.95 7.99 -6.84
C ARG A 82 -6.57 8.59 -6.65
N GLU A 83 -6.49 9.88 -6.37
CA GLU A 83 -5.23 10.57 -6.10
C GLU A 83 -4.55 10.05 -4.83
N ILE A 84 -5.30 9.73 -3.79
CA ILE A 84 -4.76 9.09 -2.56
C ILE A 84 -4.12 7.75 -2.91
N ILE A 85 -4.78 6.91 -3.71
CA ILE A 85 -4.23 5.62 -4.12
C ILE A 85 -2.95 5.82 -4.94
N ALA A 86 -2.95 6.78 -5.87
CA ALA A 86 -1.80 7.12 -6.69
C ALA A 86 -0.62 7.63 -5.84
N ALA A 87 -0.88 8.49 -4.86
CA ALA A 87 0.13 9.00 -3.93
C ALA A 87 0.85 7.86 -3.19
N GLY A 88 0.14 6.78 -2.83
CA GLY A 88 0.76 5.59 -2.24
C GLY A 88 1.80 4.91 -3.13
N ALA A 89 1.57 4.87 -4.45
CA ALA A 89 2.58 4.38 -5.40
C ALA A 89 3.72 5.38 -5.61
N ARG A 90 3.40 6.67 -5.75
CA ARG A 90 4.40 7.73 -5.95
C ARG A 90 5.39 7.80 -4.80
N LEU A 91 4.93 7.82 -3.55
CA LEU A 91 5.80 7.90 -2.37
C LEU A 91 6.76 6.71 -2.28
N ALA A 92 6.28 5.50 -2.53
CA ALA A 92 7.14 4.31 -2.56
C ALA A 92 8.16 4.36 -3.72
N LYS A 93 7.74 4.77 -4.92
CA LYS A 93 8.64 4.94 -6.07
C LYS A 93 9.68 6.04 -5.86
N GLU A 94 9.30 7.12 -5.17
CA GLU A 94 10.22 8.18 -4.81
C GLU A 94 11.31 7.71 -3.85
N ALA A 95 10.93 6.95 -2.81
CA ALA A 95 11.89 6.32 -1.89
C ALA A 95 12.83 5.36 -2.63
N ALA A 96 12.27 4.45 -3.45
CA ALA A 96 13.06 3.52 -4.26
C ALA A 96 14.01 4.22 -5.24
N ARG A 97 13.56 5.30 -5.89
CA ARG A 97 14.38 6.10 -6.81
C ARG A 97 15.50 6.83 -6.07
N GLN A 98 15.23 7.36 -4.88
CA GLN A 98 16.24 8.05 -4.09
C GLN A 98 17.31 7.05 -3.62
N PHE A 99 16.89 5.92 -3.05
CA PHE A 99 17.78 4.84 -2.67
C PHE A 99 18.65 4.36 -3.84
N GLY A 100 18.05 4.12 -5.01
CA GLY A 100 18.78 3.66 -6.19
C GLY A 100 19.81 4.66 -6.76
N LYS A 101 19.71 5.96 -6.45
CA LYS A 101 20.77 6.94 -6.79
C LYS A 101 22.00 6.76 -5.92
N GLU A 102 21.80 6.37 -4.66
CA GLU A 102 22.85 6.19 -3.67
C GLU A 102 23.43 4.75 -3.71
N HIS A 103 22.61 3.78 -4.13
CA HIS A 103 22.92 2.35 -4.17
C HIS A 103 22.58 1.72 -5.55
N PRO A 104 23.27 2.11 -6.64
CA PRO A 104 22.92 1.67 -8.00
C PRO A 104 23.04 0.13 -8.23
N GLU A 105 23.80 -0.57 -7.41
CA GLU A 105 23.99 -2.03 -7.43
C GLU A 105 22.90 -2.84 -6.69
N GLU A 106 21.99 -2.14 -6.02
CA GLU A 106 20.95 -2.67 -5.14
C GLU A 106 19.55 -2.38 -5.69
N PRO A 107 19.10 -3.12 -6.71
CA PRO A 107 17.81 -2.85 -7.35
C PRO A 107 16.66 -3.07 -6.37
N VAL A 108 15.70 -2.15 -6.39
CA VAL A 108 14.49 -2.15 -5.55
C VAL A 108 13.27 -2.36 -6.42
N LEU A 109 12.33 -3.19 -5.95
CA LEU A 109 10.98 -3.30 -6.53
C LEU A 109 9.96 -2.60 -5.64
N VAL A 110 8.96 -2.00 -6.28
CA VAL A 110 7.77 -1.47 -5.61
C VAL A 110 6.59 -2.37 -5.95
N ALA A 111 5.92 -2.91 -4.93
CA ALA A 111 4.77 -3.78 -5.07
C ALA A 111 3.48 -3.06 -4.63
N GLY A 112 2.43 -3.15 -5.45
CA GLY A 112 1.13 -2.59 -5.11
C GLY A 112 0.44 -3.37 -4.00
N GLY A 113 0.24 -2.74 -2.84
CA GLY A 113 -0.47 -3.31 -1.71
C GLY A 113 -1.97 -3.45 -2.00
N LEU A 114 -2.44 -4.70 -2.14
CA LEU A 114 -3.84 -5.04 -2.39
C LEU A 114 -4.40 -5.86 -1.23
N GLY A 115 -4.98 -5.20 -0.23
CA GLY A 115 -5.67 -5.92 0.85
C GLY A 115 -6.95 -6.63 0.38
N PRO A 116 -7.39 -7.69 1.08
CA PRO A 116 -8.55 -8.49 0.72
C PRO A 116 -9.86 -7.71 0.90
N TYR A 117 -10.96 -8.29 0.41
CA TYR A 117 -12.30 -7.72 0.63
C TYR A 117 -12.65 -7.54 2.11
N GLY A 118 -12.22 -8.47 2.98
CA GLY A 118 -12.44 -8.34 4.41
C GLY A 118 -11.76 -7.12 5.06
N ALA A 119 -10.61 -6.69 4.54
CA ALA A 119 -9.94 -5.48 5.02
C ALA A 119 -10.73 -4.21 4.67
N TYR A 120 -11.49 -4.26 3.57
CA TYR A 120 -12.42 -3.21 3.17
C TYR A 120 -13.70 -3.18 4.05
N LEU A 121 -14.13 -4.34 4.57
CA LEU A 121 -15.26 -4.44 5.49
C LEU A 121 -14.94 -3.91 6.89
N ALA A 122 -13.66 -3.92 7.26
CA ALA A 122 -13.15 -3.40 8.54
C ALA A 122 -13.80 -4.05 9.79
N ASP A 123 -14.16 -5.34 9.69
CA ASP A 123 -14.80 -6.14 10.74
C ASP A 123 -13.95 -7.36 11.17
N GLY A 124 -12.68 -7.42 10.73
CA GLY A 124 -11.78 -8.54 10.99
C GLY A 124 -12.00 -9.76 10.08
N SER A 125 -12.93 -9.68 9.12
CA SER A 125 -13.16 -10.78 8.17
C SER A 125 -11.99 -11.05 7.22
N GLU A 126 -10.96 -10.21 7.20
CA GLU A 126 -9.68 -10.48 6.53
C GLU A 126 -8.95 -11.72 7.09
N TYR A 127 -9.23 -12.11 8.34
CA TYR A 127 -8.65 -13.31 8.96
C TYR A 127 -9.56 -14.55 8.86
N THR A 128 -10.85 -14.37 8.58
CA THR A 128 -11.84 -15.46 8.62
C THR A 128 -12.41 -15.80 7.25
N GLY A 129 -12.40 -14.86 6.31
CA GLY A 129 -13.09 -14.98 5.02
C GLY A 129 -14.62 -15.01 5.16
N ALA A 130 -15.17 -14.65 6.32
CA ALA A 130 -16.59 -14.75 6.62
C ALA A 130 -17.39 -13.58 6.03
N TYR A 131 -17.43 -13.47 4.70
CA TYR A 131 -18.26 -12.51 3.97
C TYR A 131 -19.04 -13.20 2.84
N SER A 132 -20.32 -12.88 2.73
CA SER A 132 -21.21 -13.44 1.70
C SER A 132 -21.23 -12.55 0.47
N ILE A 133 -20.24 -12.75 -0.41
CA ILE A 133 -20.21 -12.17 -1.75
C ILE A 133 -20.11 -13.28 -2.78
N ASP A 134 -20.62 -13.04 -3.98
CA ASP A 134 -20.51 -14.01 -5.06
C ASP A 134 -19.01 -14.15 -5.45
N ILE A 135 -18.45 -15.36 -5.39
CA ILE A 135 -17.07 -15.67 -5.81
C ILE A 135 -17.19 -16.84 -6.80
N PRO A 136 -16.59 -16.80 -8.01
CA PRO A 136 -15.46 -15.97 -8.44
C PRO A 136 -15.79 -14.73 -9.30
N GLU A 137 -17.04 -14.58 -9.75
CA GLU A 137 -17.46 -13.53 -10.71
C GLU A 137 -18.11 -12.30 -10.05
N GLY A 138 -18.02 -12.20 -8.72
CA GLY A 138 -18.75 -11.20 -7.94
C GLY A 138 -18.50 -9.77 -8.38
N PRO A 139 -19.53 -9.04 -8.85
CA PRO A 139 -19.38 -7.65 -9.25
C PRO A 139 -18.81 -6.79 -8.11
N ARG A 140 -19.09 -7.14 -6.85
CA ARG A 140 -18.57 -6.44 -5.66
C ARG A 140 -17.06 -6.59 -5.47
N LEU A 141 -16.47 -7.75 -5.77
CA LEU A 141 -15.01 -7.93 -5.69
C LEU A 141 -14.32 -7.04 -6.72
N ARG A 142 -14.86 -7.01 -7.94
CA ARG A 142 -14.33 -6.16 -9.01
C ARG A 142 -14.49 -4.67 -8.67
N GLU A 143 -15.65 -4.26 -8.18
CA GLU A 143 -15.91 -2.87 -7.79
C GLU A 143 -14.93 -2.37 -6.71
N VAL A 144 -14.61 -3.21 -5.71
CA VAL A 144 -13.70 -2.83 -4.63
C VAL A 144 -12.23 -2.83 -5.07
N HIS A 145 -11.81 -3.80 -5.90
CA HIS A 145 -10.39 -3.98 -6.21
C HIS A 145 -9.95 -3.35 -7.54
N LEU A 146 -10.77 -3.41 -8.59
CA LEU A 146 -10.36 -3.02 -9.94
C LEU A 146 -9.91 -1.55 -10.02
N PRO A 147 -10.62 -0.55 -9.43
CA PRO A 147 -10.16 0.83 -9.50
C PRO A 147 -8.80 1.05 -8.85
N ARG A 148 -8.50 0.35 -7.74
CA ARG A 148 -7.20 0.42 -7.08
C ARG A 148 -6.10 -0.21 -7.94
N ILE A 149 -6.38 -1.36 -8.56
CA ILE A 149 -5.44 -2.02 -9.48
C ILE A 149 -5.12 -1.11 -10.66
N GLU A 150 -6.14 -0.51 -11.28
CA GLU A 150 -5.99 0.41 -12.41
C GLU A 150 -5.12 1.62 -12.05
N VAL A 151 -5.36 2.24 -10.89
CA VAL A 151 -4.54 3.38 -10.44
C VAL A 151 -3.10 2.94 -10.19
N LEU A 152 -2.88 1.86 -9.44
CA LEU A 152 -1.53 1.39 -9.11
C LEU A 152 -0.74 0.93 -10.35
N ALA A 153 -1.40 0.36 -11.35
CA ALA A 153 -0.78 -0.04 -12.61
C ALA A 153 -0.53 1.14 -13.57
N GLY A 154 -1.25 2.25 -13.39
CA GLY A 154 -1.09 3.47 -14.19
C GLY A 154 0.01 4.40 -13.69
N GLU A 155 0.42 4.26 -12.43
CA GLU A 155 1.58 4.95 -11.85
C GLU A 155 2.89 4.28 -12.25
#